data_AF-A0A949UV56-F1
#
_entry.id   AF-A0A949UV56-F1
#
_cell.length_a   1.000
_cell.length_b   1.000
_cell.length_c   1.000
_cell.angle_alpha   90.00
_cell.angle_beta   90.00
_cell.angle_gamma   90.00
#
_symmetry.space_group_name_H-M   'P 1'
#
loop_
_entity.id
_entity.type
_entity.pdbx_description
1 polymer ?
#
loop_
_entity_poly.entity_id
_entity_poly.type
_entity_poly.pdbx_seq_one_letter_code
_entity_poly.pdbx_strand_id
1 'polypeptide(L)'
;MERPQPIADTPCPVEQSILTASDGSKLAVRDWPLAQAARATVARAADWTVPTLLLWAGDDRFVSPAGSRAFAAAAPACVQAQCFDTLYHELFNESAELAAPVFARLRQWLDGLT
;
A
#
# COMPACT_ATOMS: atom_id res chain seq x y z
N MET A 1 -13.34 22.37 -2.59
CA MET A 1 -13.17 21.24 -3.52
C MET A 1 -11.72 21.27 -3.98
N GLU A 2 -10.81 20.72 -3.18
CA GLU A 2 -9.39 20.74 -3.49
C GLU A 2 -9.08 19.70 -4.56
N ARG A 3 -8.45 20.14 -5.65
CA ARG A 3 -7.91 19.25 -6.69
C ARG A 3 -6.83 18.37 -6.06
N PRO A 4 -6.76 17.07 -6.40
CA PRO A 4 -5.61 16.24 -6.03
C PRO A 4 -4.34 16.91 -6.55
N GLN A 5 -3.41 17.20 -5.65
CA GLN A 5 -2.07 17.66 -6.04
C GLN A 5 -1.39 16.53 -6.81
N PRO A 6 -0.79 16.79 -7.98
CA PRO A 6 -0.02 15.77 -8.68
C PRO A 6 1.12 15.31 -7.76
N ILE A 7 1.26 13.99 -7.61
CA ILE A 7 2.39 13.40 -6.90
C ILE A 7 3.63 13.78 -7.72
N ALA A 8 4.42 14.73 -7.23
CA ALA A 8 5.59 15.23 -7.94
C ALA A 8 6.56 14.09 -8.29
N ASP A 9 7.10 14.12 -9.52
CA ASP A 9 8.11 13.19 -10.07
C ASP A 9 9.49 13.33 -9.40
N THR A 10 9.59 14.01 -8.25
CA THR A 10 10.86 14.17 -7.55
C THR A 10 11.32 12.80 -7.05
N PRO A 11 12.47 12.27 -7.51
CA PRO A 11 13.03 11.06 -6.94
C PRO A 11 13.26 11.32 -5.45
N CYS A 12 12.70 10.47 -4.59
CA CYS A 12 12.99 10.51 -3.16
C CYS A 12 14.51 10.32 -3.02
N PRO A 13 15.26 11.30 -2.48
CA PRO A 13 16.70 11.16 -2.36
C PRO A 13 16.97 9.93 -1.50
N VAL A 14 17.67 8.96 -2.08
CA VAL A 14 18.08 7.76 -1.35
C VAL A 14 19.21 8.19 -0.44
N GLU A 15 18.93 8.38 0.84
CA GLU A 15 19.94 8.65 1.84
C GLU A 15 20.82 7.41 2.00
N GLN A 16 22.13 7.61 1.89
CA GLN A 16 23.12 6.57 2.16
C GLN A 16 23.96 7.04 3.34
N SER A 17 23.92 6.30 4.44
CA SER A 17 24.72 6.56 5.62
C SER A 17 25.85 5.53 5.71
N ILE A 18 27.06 5.98 6.06
CA ILE A 18 28.18 5.08 6.36
C ILE A 18 28.36 5.02 7.87
N LEU A 19 28.22 3.82 8.43
CA LEU A 19 28.44 3.53 9.84
C LEU A 19 29.77 2.76 10.00
N THR A 20 30.46 2.96 11.12
CA THR A 20 31.65 2.17 11.48
C THR A 20 31.23 1.13 12.51
N ALA A 21 31.40 -0.15 12.19
CA ALA A 21 31.13 -1.23 13.12
C ALA A 21 32.24 -1.33 14.19
N SER A 22 32.00 -2.10 15.25
CA SER A 22 32.92 -2.26 16.38
C SER A 22 34.28 -2.86 16.00
N ASP A 23 34.35 -3.59 14.88
CA ASP A 23 35.58 -4.17 14.32
C ASP A 23 36.33 -3.20 13.37
N GLY A 24 35.85 -1.96 13.24
CA GLY A 24 36.42 -0.96 12.34
C GLY A 24 35.97 -1.09 10.88
N SER A 25 35.17 -2.10 10.53
CA SER A 25 34.61 -2.23 9.18
C SER A 25 33.59 -1.12 8.89
N LYS A 26 33.51 -0.70 7.63
CA LYS A 26 32.55 0.31 7.18
C LYS A 26 31.30 -0.38 6.64
N LEU A 27 30.15 -0.10 7.23
CA LEU A 27 28.85 -0.53 6.74
C LEU A 27 28.18 0.63 5.99
N ALA A 28 27.82 0.40 4.74
CA ALA A 28 26.93 1.31 4.02
C ALA A 28 25.48 0.87 4.26
N VAL A 29 24.70 1.71 4.94
CA VAL A 29 23.26 1.55 5.06
C VAL A 29 22.62 2.42 3.99
N ARG A 30 21.81 1.79 3.14
CA ARG A 30 21.05 2.47 2.10
C ARG A 30 19.60 2.12 2.29
N ASP A 31 18.77 3.12 2.57
CA ASP A 31 17.33 2.91 2.64
C ASP A 31 16.81 2.57 1.25
N TRP A 32 16.11 1.44 1.13
CA TRP A 32 15.48 1.07 -0.12
C TRP A 32 14.31 2.03 -0.38
N PRO A 33 14.16 2.64 -1.58
CA PRO A 33 13.08 3.58 -1.82
C PRO A 33 11.76 2.84 -2.01
N LEU A 34 11.12 2.45 -0.90
CA LEU A 34 9.76 1.90 -0.85
C LEU A 34 8.78 2.80 -1.63
N ALA A 35 8.99 4.12 -1.58
CA ALA A 35 8.18 5.09 -2.31
C ALA A 35 8.27 4.97 -3.84
N GLN A 36 9.42 4.59 -4.40
CA GLN A 36 9.57 4.45 -5.85
C GLN A 36 8.87 3.20 -6.38
N ALA A 37 8.98 2.09 -5.64
CA ALA A 37 8.25 0.87 -5.96
C ALA A 37 6.73 1.09 -5.87
N ALA A 38 6.25 1.77 -4.83
CA ALA A 38 4.84 2.12 -4.70
C ALA A 38 4.32 2.97 -5.88
N ARG A 39 5.08 3.99 -6.30
CA ARG A 39 4.73 4.80 -7.49
C ARG A 39 4.69 3.98 -8.77
N ALA A 40 5.67 3.09 -8.97
CA ALA A 40 5.70 2.23 -10.15
C ALA A 40 4.49 1.29 -10.20
N THR A 41 4.05 0.75 -9.06
CA THR A 41 2.83 -0.07 -8.97
C THR A 41 1.59 0.73 -9.33
N VAL A 42 1.44 1.95 -8.81
CA VAL A 42 0.30 2.83 -9.16
C VAL A 42 0.29 3.17 -10.65
N ALA A 43 1.46 3.51 -11.23
CA ALA A 43 1.58 3.85 -12.64
C ALA A 43 1.16 2.70 -13.59
N ARG A 44 1.25 1.45 -13.12
CA ARG A 44 0.88 0.25 -13.88
C ARG A 44 -0.48 -0.32 -13.49
N ALA A 45 -1.24 0.36 -12.64
CA ALA A 45 -2.53 -0.14 -12.16
C ALA A 45 -3.51 -0.43 -13.31
N ALA A 46 -3.52 0.40 -14.37
CA ALA A 46 -4.40 0.22 -15.52
C ALA A 46 -4.12 -1.07 -16.32
N ASP A 47 -2.89 -1.59 -16.25
CA ASP A 47 -2.46 -2.80 -16.96
C ASP A 47 -2.71 -4.08 -16.16
N TRP A 48 -3.43 -4.01 -15.03
CA TRP A 48 -3.62 -5.16 -14.15
C TRP A 48 -4.50 -6.24 -14.80
N THR A 49 -4.02 -7.48 -14.82
CA THR A 49 -4.72 -8.59 -15.47
C THR A 49 -5.12 -9.72 -14.52
N VAL A 50 -4.60 -9.71 -13.29
CA VAL A 50 -4.86 -10.76 -12.30
C VAL A 50 -6.06 -10.36 -11.43
N PRO A 51 -7.11 -11.20 -11.29
CA PRO A 51 -8.20 -10.95 -10.35
C PRO A 51 -7.65 -10.64 -8.95
N THR A 52 -8.00 -9.47 -8.40
CA THR A 52 -7.41 -8.96 -7.16
C THR A 52 -8.47 -8.32 -6.27
N LEU A 53 -8.39 -8.57 -4.96
CA LEU A 53 -9.07 -7.79 -3.94
C LEU A 53 -8.05 -6.91 -3.21
N LEU A 54 -8.17 -5.59 -3.34
CA LEU A 54 -7.38 -4.61 -2.61
C LEU A 54 -8.15 -4.15 -1.36
N LEU A 55 -7.63 -4.46 -0.18
CA LEU A 55 -8.14 -3.99 1.11
C LEU A 55 -7.10 -3.08 1.75
N TRP A 56 -7.52 -1.96 2.34
CA TRP A 56 -6.60 -1.09 3.11
C TRP A 56 -7.31 -0.36 4.25
N ALA A 57 -6.53 -0.04 5.27
CA ALA A 57 -6.94 0.77 6.42
C ALA A 57 -6.88 2.25 6.09
N GLY A 58 -7.88 3.02 6.52
CA GLY A 58 -7.89 4.47 6.34
C GLY A 58 -7.01 5.22 7.34
N ASP A 59 -6.82 4.68 8.55
CA ASP A 59 -5.99 5.24 9.62
C ASP A 59 -4.61 4.56 9.72
N ASP A 60 -4.15 3.95 8.62
CA ASP A 60 -2.83 3.32 8.54
C ASP A 60 -1.69 4.35 8.64
N ARG A 61 -0.83 4.17 9.65
CA ARG A 61 0.34 5.03 9.92
C ARG A 61 1.65 4.48 9.35
N PHE A 62 1.65 3.25 8.85
CA PHE A 62 2.83 2.58 8.27
C PHE A 62 2.82 2.62 6.75
N VAL A 63 1.65 2.45 6.13
CA VAL A 63 1.48 2.49 4.68
C VAL A 63 0.47 3.58 4.32
N SER A 64 0.85 4.47 3.41
CA SER A 64 0.00 5.59 3.00
C SER A 64 -1.30 5.11 2.33
N PRO A 65 -2.49 5.38 2.91
CA PRO A 65 -3.78 5.02 2.30
C PRO A 65 -4.02 5.72 0.95
N ALA A 66 -3.35 6.85 0.71
CA ALA A 66 -3.43 7.58 -0.55
C ALA A 66 -2.91 6.76 -1.74
N GLY A 67 -1.89 5.92 -1.53
CA GLY A 67 -1.36 5.03 -2.56
C GLY A 67 -2.38 3.98 -2.99
N SER A 68 -3.02 3.31 -2.04
CA SER A 68 -4.10 2.35 -2.29
C SER A 68 -5.28 2.99 -3.01
N ARG A 69 -5.66 4.20 -2.61
CA ARG A 69 -6.74 4.97 -3.27
C ARG A 69 -6.39 5.32 -4.71
N ALA A 70 -5.14 5.75 -4.97
CA ALA A 70 -4.67 6.05 -6.32
C ALA A 70 -4.62 4.81 -7.21
N PHE A 71 -4.13 3.68 -6.68
CA PHE A 71 -4.13 2.41 -7.38
C PHE A 71 -5.57 1.97 -7.73
N ALA A 72 -6.47 1.96 -6.75
CA ALA A 72 -7.87 1.57 -6.94
C ALA A 72 -8.60 2.43 -7.98
N ALA A 73 -8.31 3.73 -8.04
CA ALA A 73 -8.92 4.63 -9.01
C ALA A 73 -8.44 4.40 -10.45
N ALA A 74 -7.24 3.84 -10.64
CA ALA A 74 -6.64 3.57 -11.94
C ALA A 74 -6.78 2.11 -12.39
N ALA A 75 -7.15 1.20 -11.49
CA ALA A 75 -7.20 -0.23 -11.75
C ALA A 75 -8.43 -0.64 -12.59
N PRO A 76 -8.31 -1.68 -13.45
CA PRO A 76 -9.42 -2.22 -14.23
C PRO A 76 -10.38 -3.05 -13.38
N ALA A 77 -11.52 -3.43 -13.97
CA ALA A 77 -12.62 -4.12 -13.28
C ALA A 77 -12.27 -5.48 -12.63
N CYS A 78 -11.14 -6.10 -13.01
CA CYS A 78 -10.65 -7.31 -12.35
C CYS A 78 -10.09 -7.04 -10.94
N VAL A 79 -9.91 -5.76 -10.57
CA VAL A 79 -9.54 -5.33 -9.23
C VAL A 79 -10.79 -4.80 -8.52
N GLN A 80 -11.15 -5.45 -7.42
CA GLN A 80 -12.14 -4.93 -6.48
C GLN A 80 -11.41 -4.28 -5.31
N ALA A 81 -11.92 -3.14 -4.83
CA ALA A 81 -11.23 -2.32 -3.84
C ALA A 81 -12.17 -1.92 -2.69
N GLN A 82 -11.69 -1.97 -1.45
CA GLN A 82 -12.43 -1.47 -0.29
C GLN A 82 -11.49 -0.87 0.78
N CYS A 83 -11.81 0.36 1.18
CA CYS A 83 -11.22 0.99 2.35
C CYS A 83 -12.01 0.60 3.61
N PHE A 84 -11.30 0.40 4.71
CA PHE A 84 -11.85 0.36 6.05
C PHE A 84 -11.38 1.61 6.80
N ASP A 85 -12.16 2.69 6.71
CA ASP A 85 -11.68 4.05 7.00
C ASP A 85 -11.08 4.22 8.40
N THR A 86 -11.60 3.53 9.42
CA THR A 86 -11.19 3.71 10.83
C THR A 86 -10.28 2.61 11.36
N LEU A 87 -9.89 1.64 10.53
CA LEU A 87 -9.04 0.52 10.96
C LEU A 87 -7.56 0.92 10.81
N TYR A 88 -6.70 0.23 11.57
CA TYR A 88 -5.24 0.34 11.48
C TYR A 88 -4.64 -0.74 10.56
N HIS A 89 -3.32 -0.70 10.40
CA HIS A 89 -2.54 -1.47 9.43
C HIS A 89 -2.88 -2.97 9.37
N GLU A 90 -3.06 -3.62 10.52
CA GLU A 90 -3.32 -5.05 10.59
C GLU A 90 -4.83 -5.38 10.57
N LEU A 91 -5.49 -5.09 9.44
CA LEU A 91 -6.96 -5.24 9.28
C LEU A 91 -7.54 -6.56 9.83
N PHE A 92 -6.83 -7.68 9.69
CA PHE A 92 -7.27 -9.00 10.13
C PHE A 92 -6.95 -9.32 11.60
N ASN A 93 -6.12 -8.51 12.25
CA ASN A 93 -5.68 -8.65 13.64
C ASN A 93 -6.20 -7.52 14.54
N GLU A 94 -7.13 -6.71 14.01
CA GLU A 94 -7.97 -5.82 14.81
C GLU A 94 -8.85 -6.62 15.79
N SER A 95 -9.54 -5.90 16.69
CA SER A 95 -10.59 -6.52 17.51
C SER A 95 -11.57 -7.34 16.65
N ALA A 96 -12.11 -8.43 17.20
CA ALA A 96 -12.96 -9.35 16.46
C ALA A 96 -14.14 -8.63 15.78
N GLU A 97 -14.70 -7.62 16.45
CA GLU A 97 -15.79 -6.78 15.97
C GLU A 97 -15.39 -5.96 14.74
N LEU A 98 -14.17 -5.42 14.72
CA LEU A 98 -13.66 -4.62 13.61
C LEU A 98 -13.13 -5.49 12.45
N ALA A 99 -12.54 -6.64 12.75
CA ALA A 99 -12.02 -7.57 11.74
C ALA A 99 -13.12 -8.36 11.03
N ALA A 100 -14.25 -8.64 11.69
CA ALA A 100 -15.38 -9.38 11.12
C ALA A 100 -15.84 -8.88 9.73
N PRO A 101 -16.08 -7.57 9.50
CA PRO A 101 -16.44 -7.08 8.17
C PRO A 101 -15.32 -7.23 7.13
N VAL A 102 -14.04 -7.20 7.54
CA VAL A 102 -12.89 -7.45 6.65
C VAL A 102 -12.91 -8.91 6.17
N PHE A 103 -13.08 -9.86 7.09
CA PHE A 103 -13.20 -11.29 6.75
C PHE A 103 -14.43 -11.59 5.90
N ALA A 104 -15.57 -10.95 6.19
CA ALA A 104 -16.78 -11.11 5.39
C ALA A 104 -16.55 -10.65 3.94
N ARG A 105 -15.88 -9.49 3.76
CA ARG A 105 -15.56 -8.97 2.43
C ARG A 105 -14.61 -9.88 1.64
N LEU A 106 -13.60 -10.42 2.31
CA LEU A 106 -12.66 -11.38 1.71
C LEU A 106 -13.40 -12.64 1.25
N ARG A 107 -14.27 -13.20 2.11
CA ARG A 107 -15.05 -14.39 1.78
C ARG A 107 -15.96 -14.16 0.57
N GLN A 108 -16.70 -13.04 0.56
CA GLN A 108 -17.55 -12.67 -0.57
C GLN A 108 -16.77 -12.59 -1.89
N TRP A 109 -15.53 -12.10 -1.86
CA TRP A 109 -14.69 -12.06 -3.05
C TRP A 109 -14.28 -13.46 -3.49
N LEU A 110 -13.80 -14.29 -2.56
CA LEU A 110 -13.37 -15.66 -2.85
C LEU A 110 -14.51 -16.52 -3.40
N ASP A 111 -15.71 -16.43 -2.83
CA ASP A 111 -16.89 -17.16 -3.28
C ASP A 111 -17.28 -16.77 -4.72
N GLY A 112 -16.98 -15.54 -5.14
CA GLY A 112 -17.24 -15.04 -6.50
C GLY A 112 -16.15 -15.34 -7.52
N LEU A 113 -15.04 -15.98 -7.13
CA LEU A 113 -13.99 -16.45 -8.06
C LEU A 113 -14.21 -17.89 -8.56
N THR A 114 -15.04 -18.65 -7.85
CA THR A 114 -15.52 -20.00 -8.21
C THR A 114 -16.66 -19.94 -9.21
#